data_AF-A0A918T3X8-F1
#
_entry.id   AF-A0A918T3X8-F1
#
_cell.length_a   1.000
_cell.length_b   1.000
_cell.length_c   1.000
_cell.angle_alpha   90.00
_cell.angle_beta   90.00
_cell.angle_gamma   90.00
#
_symmetry.space_group_name_H-M   'P 1'
#
loop_
_entity.id
_entity.type
_entity.pdbx_description
1 polymer ?
#
loop_
_entity_poly.entity_id
_entity_poly.type
_entity_poly.pdbx_seq_one_letter_code
_entity_poly.pdbx_strand_id
1 'polypeptide(L)'
;MTAAREERLPLDAASVDNARTTLLQLLARAGVFSGDAEELIGLVEAGSLAAAHRELAGTGREAPPGSGEAYATGWRDGSRAVAEGLAGLADRALRAAVAAGPGGEPDARPPVGRMEIERARVAVVPLYLSFSEESELDPEVTEQVLVAVLATMDARERAAYPGTLTAFAAGHQGRLERLYAAYGPGGPVAIHGRYTLVHSPTGLAVLERLAARPGELRAEWDAAELPPAWLDGLTRAWDAGA
;
A
#
# COMPACT_ATOMS: atom_id res chain seq x y z
N MET A 1 13.63 -37.44 27.42
CA MET A 1 13.48 -36.61 26.21
C MET A 1 12.91 -35.27 26.63
N THR A 2 13.79 -34.30 26.84
CA THR A 2 13.46 -32.96 27.31
C THR A 2 13.05 -32.15 26.09
N ALA A 3 11.79 -31.73 26.04
CA ALA A 3 11.33 -30.78 25.04
C ALA A 3 12.19 -29.51 25.15
N ALA A 4 12.86 -29.14 24.05
CA ALA A 4 13.52 -27.86 23.92
C ALA A 4 12.45 -26.80 24.19
N ARG A 5 12.52 -26.17 25.36
CA ARG A 5 11.77 -24.96 25.65
C ARG A 5 12.33 -23.93 24.70
N GLU A 6 11.66 -23.71 23.57
CA GLU A 6 11.95 -22.62 22.65
C GLU A 6 12.17 -21.36 23.48
N GLU A 7 13.40 -20.87 23.47
CA GLU A 7 13.76 -19.65 24.18
C GLU A 7 12.88 -18.54 23.64
N ARG A 8 11.97 -18.03 24.49
CA ARG A 8 11.22 -16.82 24.19
C ARG A 8 12.24 -15.73 23.87
N LEU A 9 12.08 -15.09 22.71
CA LEU A 9 12.94 -13.99 22.26
C LEU A 9 13.23 -13.03 23.44
N PRO A 10 14.50 -12.82 23.81
CA PRO A 10 14.88 -12.08 25.02
C PRO A 10 14.76 -10.56 24.88
N LEU A 11 13.96 -10.06 23.92
CA LEU A 11 13.79 -8.63 23.68
C LEU A 11 12.82 -8.07 24.73
N ASP A 12 13.35 -7.30 25.68
CA ASP A 12 12.55 -6.50 26.60
C ASP A 12 12.11 -5.17 25.97
N ALA A 13 11.17 -4.48 26.62
CA ALA A 13 10.65 -3.21 26.13
C ALA A 13 11.75 -2.15 25.95
N ALA A 14 12.73 -2.11 26.87
CA ALA A 14 13.84 -1.17 26.81
C ALA A 14 14.74 -1.41 25.58
N SER A 15 14.94 -2.67 25.19
CA SER A 15 15.68 -3.04 23.98
C SER A 15 14.96 -2.60 22.71
N VAL A 16 13.64 -2.73 22.66
CA VAL A 16 12.81 -2.27 21.54
C VAL A 16 12.85 -0.73 21.43
N ASP A 17 12.69 -0.01 22.54
CA ASP A 17 12.75 1.45 22.56
C ASP A 17 14.13 2.00 22.15
N ASN A 18 15.21 1.34 22.60
CA ASN A 18 16.57 1.68 22.20
C ASN A 18 16.82 1.42 20.71
N ALA A 19 16.31 0.32 20.17
CA ALA A 19 16.41 0.02 18.74
C ALA A 19 15.64 1.04 17.90
N ARG A 20 14.41 1.41 18.32
CA ARG A 20 13.61 2.46 17.67
C ARG A 20 14.32 3.80 17.67
N THR A 21 14.85 4.21 18.83
CA THR A 21 15.61 5.47 18.97
C THR A 21 16.85 5.47 18.06
N THR A 22 17.56 4.35 18.01
CA THR A 22 18.74 4.18 17.16
C THR A 22 18.38 4.30 15.68
N LEU A 23 17.28 3.66 15.25
CA LEU A 23 16.80 3.74 13.88
C LEU A 23 16.43 5.18 13.49
N LEU A 24 15.73 5.90 14.35
CA LEU A 24 15.42 7.32 14.15
C LEU A 24 16.70 8.17 13.98
N GLN A 25 17.73 7.94 14.81
CA GLN A 25 19.00 8.64 14.71
C GLN A 25 19.76 8.33 13.41
N LEU A 26 19.76 7.06 12.98
CA LEU A 26 20.39 6.64 11.72
C LEU A 26 19.68 7.24 10.51
N LEU A 27 18.35 7.25 10.51
CA LEU A 27 17.53 7.85 9.45
C LEU A 27 17.70 9.37 9.41
N ALA A 28 17.73 10.04 10.56
CA ALA A 28 18.01 11.47 10.64
C ALA A 28 19.40 11.81 10.07
N ARG A 29 20.42 10.99 10.35
CA ARG A 29 21.76 11.14 9.77
C ARG A 29 21.79 10.91 8.26
N ALA A 30 20.88 10.09 7.73
CA ALA A 30 20.68 9.91 6.29
C ALA A 30 19.83 11.03 5.65
N GLY A 31 19.37 12.02 6.42
CA GLY A 31 18.57 13.15 5.94
C GLY A 31 17.07 12.89 5.90
N VAL A 32 16.57 11.81 6.51
CA VAL A 32 15.14 11.53 6.63
C VAL A 32 14.55 12.39 7.74
N PHE A 33 13.44 13.06 7.47
CA PHE A 33 12.74 13.85 8.48
C PHE A 33 12.19 12.94 9.59
N SER A 34 12.25 13.37 10.85
CA SER A 34 11.86 12.52 11.99
C SER A 34 10.40 12.07 11.93
N GLY A 35 9.50 12.93 11.46
CA GLY A 35 8.09 12.56 11.26
C GLY A 35 7.92 11.46 10.22
N ASP A 36 8.62 11.53 9.09
CA ASP A 36 8.59 10.51 8.04
C ASP A 36 9.17 9.18 8.54
N ALA A 37 10.24 9.24 9.34
CA ALA A 37 10.86 8.07 9.94
C ALA A 37 9.92 7.40 10.98
N GLU A 38 9.23 8.19 11.79
CA GLU A 38 8.24 7.70 12.76
C GLU A 38 7.03 7.05 12.07
N GLU A 39 6.52 7.65 10.98
CA GLU A 39 5.45 7.06 10.17
C GLU A 39 5.87 5.69 9.62
N LEU A 40 7.05 5.61 8.98
CA LEU A 40 7.55 4.35 8.41
C LEU A 40 7.74 3.26 9.46
N ILE A 41 8.33 3.60 10.61
CA ILE A 41 8.50 2.65 11.71
C ILE A 41 7.14 2.17 12.21
N GLY A 42 6.19 3.09 12.42
CA GLY A 42 4.84 2.75 12.87
C GLY A 42 4.09 1.85 11.88
N LEU A 43 4.27 2.06 10.57
CA LEU A 43 3.72 1.18 9.53
C LEU A 43 4.31 -0.24 9.59
N VAL A 44 5.61 -0.37 9.83
CA VAL A 44 6.27 -1.68 10.00
C VAL A 44 5.75 -2.39 11.26
N GLU A 45 5.60 -1.67 12.37
CA GLU A 45 5.05 -2.21 13.62
C GLU A 45 3.61 -2.70 13.43
N ALA A 46 2.75 -1.88 12.82
CA ALA A 46 1.38 -2.25 12.51
C ALA A 46 1.29 -3.45 11.55
N GLY A 47 2.14 -3.48 10.51
CA GLY A 47 2.24 -4.58 9.56
C GLY A 47 2.70 -5.88 10.20
N SER A 48 3.63 -5.82 11.17
CA SER A 48 4.10 -6.97 11.92
C SER A 48 3.00 -7.58 12.80
N LEU A 49 2.20 -6.74 13.46
CA LEU A 49 1.02 -7.18 14.22
C LEU A 49 -0.05 -7.80 13.30
N ALA A 50 -0.28 -7.22 12.13
CA ALA A 50 -1.20 -7.76 11.13
C ALA A 50 -0.72 -9.11 10.56
N ALA A 51 0.58 -9.29 10.37
CA ALA A 51 1.17 -10.57 9.97
C ALA A 51 0.98 -11.64 11.06
N ALA A 52 1.27 -11.32 12.31
CA ALA A 52 1.05 -12.20 13.45
C ALA A 52 -0.43 -12.60 13.60
N HIS A 53 -1.36 -11.65 13.41
CA HIS A 53 -2.79 -11.93 13.36
C HIS A 53 -3.12 -12.98 12.29
N ARG A 54 -2.65 -12.80 11.05
CA ARG A 54 -2.93 -13.74 9.95
C ARG A 54 -2.37 -15.14 10.22
N GLU A 55 -1.18 -15.23 10.78
CA GLU A 55 -0.56 -16.51 11.15
C GLU A 55 -1.39 -17.24 12.21
N LEU A 56 -1.75 -16.55 13.29
CA LEU A 56 -2.56 -17.13 14.37
C LEU A 56 -3.99 -17.46 13.94
N ALA A 57 -4.59 -16.64 13.08
CA ALA A 57 -5.88 -16.93 12.49
C ALA A 57 -5.84 -18.19 11.61
N GLY A 58 -4.68 -18.56 11.05
CA GLY A 58 -4.46 -19.77 10.27
C GLY A 58 -4.13 -21.01 11.11
N THR A 59 -3.25 -20.89 12.10
CA THR A 59 -2.70 -22.03 12.87
C THR A 59 -3.53 -22.39 14.11
N GLY A 60 -4.22 -21.43 14.74
CA GLY A 60 -4.92 -21.63 16.01
C GLY A 60 -6.30 -22.29 15.93
N ARG A 61 -6.75 -22.74 14.75
CA ARG A 61 -8.15 -23.17 14.53
C ARG A 61 -8.44 -24.59 14.98
N GLU A 62 -7.45 -25.46 15.04
CA GLU A 62 -7.67 -26.87 15.36
C GLU A 62 -7.33 -27.13 16.83
N ALA A 63 -8.29 -27.72 17.54
CA ALA A 63 -8.06 -28.20 18.89
C ALA A 63 -7.20 -29.48 18.84
N PRO A 64 -6.37 -29.75 19.86
CA PRO A 64 -5.60 -30.98 19.96
C PRO A 64 -6.45 -32.23 19.70
N PRO A 65 -5.94 -33.21 18.93
CA PRO A 65 -6.69 -34.42 18.62
C PRO A 65 -7.04 -35.19 19.90
N GLY A 66 -8.24 -35.77 19.93
CA GLY A 66 -8.75 -36.48 21.10
C GLY A 66 -9.32 -35.57 22.21
N SER A 67 -9.39 -34.25 21.99
CA SER A 67 -10.11 -33.35 22.89
C SER A 67 -11.62 -33.49 22.73
N GLY A 68 -12.35 -33.40 23.86
CA GLY A 68 -13.81 -33.42 23.85
C GLY A 68 -14.41 -32.18 23.19
N GLU A 69 -15.64 -32.28 22.69
CA GLU A 69 -16.30 -31.22 21.91
C GLU A 69 -16.40 -29.87 22.63
N ALA A 70 -16.66 -29.88 23.95
CA ALA A 70 -16.68 -28.67 24.77
C ALA A 70 -15.31 -27.98 24.83
N TYR A 71 -14.22 -28.74 24.96
CA TYR A 71 -12.87 -28.20 24.93
C TYR A 71 -12.52 -27.65 23.55
N ALA A 72 -12.84 -28.39 22.49
CA ALA A 72 -12.56 -27.98 21.12
C ALA A 72 -13.31 -26.69 20.74
N THR A 73 -14.50 -26.46 21.31
CA THR A 73 -15.25 -25.22 21.14
C THR A 73 -14.59 -24.06 21.90
N GLY A 74 -14.28 -24.24 23.19
CA GLY A 74 -13.58 -23.22 23.97
C GLY A 74 -12.20 -22.85 23.42
N TRP A 75 -11.48 -23.82 22.86
CA TRP A 75 -10.21 -23.61 22.16
C TRP A 75 -10.38 -22.70 20.95
N ARG A 76 -11.34 -23.01 20.06
CA ARG A 76 -11.62 -22.20 18.87
C ARG A 76 -12.03 -20.78 19.22
N ASP A 77 -12.88 -20.62 20.24
CA ASP A 77 -13.33 -19.30 20.68
C ASP A 77 -12.19 -18.50 21.32
N GLY A 78 -11.34 -19.14 22.14
CA GLY A 78 -10.14 -18.51 22.71
C GLY A 78 -9.14 -18.10 21.64
N SER A 79 -8.82 -18.98 20.68
CA SER A 79 -7.93 -18.67 19.55
C SER A 79 -8.47 -17.53 18.69
N ARG A 80 -9.79 -17.49 18.44
CA ARG A 80 -10.44 -16.39 17.73
C ARG A 80 -10.29 -15.08 18.49
N ALA A 81 -10.57 -15.08 19.80
CA ALA A 81 -10.47 -13.88 20.63
C ALA A 81 -9.04 -13.32 20.66
N VAL A 82 -8.01 -14.18 20.73
CA VAL A 82 -6.61 -13.75 20.68
C VAL A 82 -6.27 -13.15 19.31
N ALA A 83 -6.68 -13.81 18.22
CA ALA A 83 -6.46 -13.30 16.87
C ALA A 83 -7.15 -11.93 16.67
N GLU A 84 -8.40 -11.77 17.10
CA GLU A 84 -9.12 -10.50 17.06
C GLU A 84 -8.46 -9.41 17.92
N GLY A 85 -7.92 -9.77 19.09
CA GLY A 85 -7.15 -8.87 19.93
C GLY A 85 -5.90 -8.31 19.21
N LEU A 86 -5.18 -9.15 18.47
CA LEU A 86 -4.04 -8.72 17.65
C LEU A 86 -4.46 -7.84 16.46
N ALA A 87 -5.57 -8.16 15.80
CA ALA A 87 -6.12 -7.30 14.76
C ALA A 87 -6.44 -5.90 15.31
N GLY A 88 -7.05 -5.82 16.50
CA GLY A 88 -7.31 -4.55 17.18
C GLY A 88 -6.05 -3.79 17.57
N LEU A 89 -4.97 -4.47 17.93
CA LEU A 89 -3.67 -3.85 18.17
C LEU A 89 -3.03 -3.32 16.89
N ALA A 90 -3.06 -4.09 15.80
CA ALA A 90 -2.58 -3.67 14.50
C ALA A 90 -3.31 -2.42 14.00
N ASP A 91 -4.64 -2.38 14.13
CA ASP A 91 -5.45 -1.23 13.75
C ASP A 91 -5.14 0.03 14.58
N ARG A 92 -4.87 -0.11 15.88
CA ARG A 92 -4.45 1.01 16.73
C ARG A 92 -3.05 1.50 16.36
N ALA A 93 -2.11 0.59 16.14
CA ALA A 93 -0.75 0.92 15.71
C ALA A 93 -0.76 1.65 14.36
N LEU A 94 -1.57 1.16 13.40
CA LEU A 94 -1.74 1.81 12.10
C LEU A 94 -2.30 3.22 12.24
N ARG A 95 -3.36 3.41 13.04
CA ARG A 95 -3.91 4.75 13.29
C ARG A 95 -2.89 5.66 13.94
N ALA A 96 -2.10 5.18 14.90
CA ALA A 96 -1.06 5.98 15.54
C ALA A 96 0.05 6.37 14.54
N ALA A 97 0.45 5.47 13.66
CA ALA A 97 1.45 5.73 12.62
C ALA A 97 0.98 6.80 11.63
N VAL A 98 -0.30 6.74 11.23
CA VAL A 98 -0.88 7.60 10.20
C VAL A 98 -1.41 8.93 10.79
N ALA A 99 -1.81 8.96 12.06
CA ALA A 99 -2.26 10.17 12.75
C ALA A 99 -1.12 11.09 13.23
N ALA A 100 0.15 10.72 12.99
CA ALA A 100 1.31 11.56 13.27
C ALA A 100 1.47 12.74 12.29
N GLY A 101 0.45 13.03 11.46
CA GLY A 101 0.33 14.27 10.70
C GLY A 101 -0.33 15.39 11.52
N PRO A 102 -0.01 16.68 11.28
CA PRO A 102 -0.57 17.78 12.04
C PRO A 102 -2.10 17.80 11.92
N GLY A 103 -2.76 17.91 13.08
CA GLY A 103 -4.22 17.88 13.22
C GLY A 103 -4.92 18.88 12.29
N GLY A 104 -5.46 18.36 11.19
CA GLY A 104 -6.37 19.05 10.30
C GLY A 104 -7.82 18.74 10.66
N GLU A 105 -8.73 19.65 10.29
CA GLU A 105 -10.17 19.51 10.48
C GLU A 105 -10.68 18.15 9.97
N PRO A 106 -11.65 17.52 10.66
CA PRO A 106 -12.10 16.15 10.41
C PRO A 106 -12.78 15.90 9.06
N ASP A 107 -12.91 16.90 8.19
CA ASP A 107 -13.73 16.85 6.96
C ASP A 107 -12.96 17.17 5.67
N ALA A 108 -11.69 17.61 5.75
CA ALA A 108 -10.82 17.78 4.59
C ALA A 108 -9.81 16.64 4.52
N ARG A 109 -9.71 15.95 3.38
CA ARG A 109 -8.65 14.94 3.17
C ARG A 109 -7.30 15.60 3.45
N PRO A 110 -6.46 15.04 4.34
CA PRO A 110 -5.17 15.65 4.64
C PRO A 110 -4.34 15.76 3.35
N PRO A 111 -3.54 16.83 3.20
CA PRO A 111 -2.70 17.00 2.03
C PRO A 111 -1.81 15.76 1.85
N VAL A 112 -1.55 15.38 0.61
CA VAL A 112 -0.71 14.23 0.30
C VAL A 112 0.71 14.51 0.75
N GLY A 113 1.23 13.68 1.66
CA GLY A 113 2.57 13.81 2.19
C GLY A 113 3.62 13.26 1.23
N ARG A 114 4.84 13.81 1.29
CA ARG A 114 5.98 13.33 0.51
C ARG A 114 6.23 11.83 0.66
N MET A 115 6.14 11.31 1.89
CA MET A 115 6.35 9.89 2.16
C MET A 115 5.28 9.01 1.49
N GLU A 116 4.04 9.49 1.42
CA GLU A 116 2.95 8.77 0.75
C GLU A 116 3.22 8.64 -0.75
N ILE A 117 3.72 9.72 -1.37
CA ILE A 117 4.15 9.75 -2.77
C ILE A 117 5.29 8.74 -3.00
N GLU A 118 6.32 8.78 -2.16
CA GLU A 118 7.46 7.87 -2.30
C GLU A 118 7.06 6.41 -2.12
N ARG A 119 6.21 6.10 -1.12
CA ARG A 119 5.66 4.74 -0.93
C ARG A 119 4.88 4.27 -2.15
N ALA A 120 4.03 5.12 -2.73
CA ALA A 120 3.28 4.80 -3.94
C ALA A 120 4.22 4.60 -5.14
N ARG A 121 5.24 5.45 -5.30
CA ARG A 121 6.26 5.35 -6.35
C ARG A 121 7.03 4.03 -6.26
N VAL A 122 7.53 3.68 -5.07
CA VAL A 122 8.26 2.42 -4.83
C VAL A 122 7.38 1.20 -5.09
N ALA A 123 6.08 1.28 -4.82
CA ALA A 123 5.14 0.19 -5.08
C ALA A 123 4.78 0.04 -6.56
N VAL A 124 4.58 1.15 -7.28
CA VAL A 124 4.07 1.11 -8.65
C VAL A 124 5.15 0.76 -9.68
N VAL A 125 6.40 1.17 -9.45
CA VAL A 125 7.50 0.96 -10.41
C VAL A 125 7.76 -0.52 -10.71
N PRO A 126 7.94 -1.41 -9.71
CA PRO A 126 8.17 -2.83 -9.98
C PRO A 126 6.99 -3.50 -10.70
N LEU A 127 5.75 -3.11 -10.37
CA LEU A 127 4.55 -3.62 -11.03
C LEU A 127 4.45 -3.16 -12.48
N TYR A 128 4.78 -1.91 -12.77
CA TYR A 128 4.84 -1.43 -14.15
C TYR A 128 5.91 -2.16 -14.95
N LEU A 129 7.09 -2.35 -14.36
CA LEU A 129 8.21 -3.04 -15.01
C LEU A 129 7.95 -4.53 -15.27
N SER A 130 6.93 -5.14 -14.66
CA SER A 130 6.51 -6.50 -15.07
C SER A 130 5.75 -6.54 -16.39
N PHE A 131 5.33 -5.39 -16.93
CA PHE A 131 4.58 -5.27 -18.19
C PHE A 131 5.29 -4.43 -19.26
N SER A 132 6.34 -3.68 -18.90
CA SER A 132 7.03 -2.73 -19.77
C SER A 132 8.52 -2.64 -19.42
N GLU A 133 9.38 -2.40 -20.41
CA GLU A 133 10.85 -2.39 -20.22
C GLU A 133 11.41 -0.99 -19.88
N GLU A 134 10.69 0.09 -20.20
CA GLU A 134 11.17 1.48 -20.01
C GLU A 134 10.06 2.42 -19.51
N SER A 135 10.46 3.51 -18.85
CA SER A 135 9.58 4.61 -18.41
C SER A 135 10.02 5.91 -19.07
N GLU A 136 9.09 6.65 -19.67
CA GLU A 136 9.37 7.86 -20.45
C GLU A 136 8.87 9.16 -19.79
N LEU A 137 8.14 9.08 -18.66
CA LEU A 137 7.56 10.27 -18.02
C LEU A 137 8.56 11.02 -17.13
N ASP A 138 8.51 12.35 -17.20
CA ASP A 138 9.27 13.25 -16.33
C ASP A 138 8.98 12.98 -14.83
N PRO A 139 9.99 12.97 -13.94
CA PRO A 139 9.83 12.80 -12.51
C PRO A 139 8.89 13.80 -11.81
N GLU A 140 8.83 15.07 -12.26
CA GLU A 140 7.96 16.11 -11.70
C GLU A 140 6.49 15.85 -12.06
N VAL A 141 6.25 15.51 -13.33
CA VAL A 141 4.90 15.12 -13.81
C VAL A 141 4.43 13.83 -13.13
N THR A 142 5.35 12.90 -12.92
CA THR A 142 5.12 11.67 -12.16
C THR A 142 4.63 11.97 -10.73
N GLU A 143 5.22 12.95 -10.06
CA GLU A 143 4.82 13.36 -8.72
C GLU A 143 3.41 13.98 -8.71
N GLN A 144 3.11 14.91 -9.61
CA GLN A 144 1.78 15.53 -9.71
C GLN A 144 0.67 14.51 -9.96
N VAL A 145 0.91 13.54 -10.84
CA VAL A 145 -0.05 12.45 -11.10
C VAL A 145 -0.27 11.59 -9.85
N LEU A 146 0.79 11.26 -9.10
CA LEU A 146 0.66 10.51 -7.85
C LEU A 146 -0.07 11.31 -6.78
N VAL A 147 0.14 12.63 -6.69
CA VAL A 147 -0.61 13.51 -5.79
C VAL A 147 -2.11 13.44 -6.11
N ALA A 148 -2.51 13.61 -7.38
CA ALA A 148 -3.92 13.53 -7.77
C ALA A 148 -4.53 12.16 -7.46
N VAL A 149 -3.79 11.07 -7.68
CA VAL A 149 -4.22 9.70 -7.32
C VAL A 149 -4.40 9.55 -5.81
N LEU A 150 -3.42 9.95 -5.00
CA LEU A 150 -3.45 9.80 -3.55
C LEU A 150 -4.46 10.74 -2.88
N ALA A 151 -4.76 11.88 -3.51
CA ALA A 151 -5.80 12.80 -3.04
C ALA A 151 -7.20 12.18 -3.08
N THR A 152 -7.43 11.14 -3.89
CA THR A 152 -8.69 10.35 -3.89
C THR A 152 -8.86 9.43 -2.66
N MET A 153 -7.85 9.39 -1.79
CA MET A 153 -7.76 8.44 -0.68
C MET A 153 -7.65 9.15 0.66
N ASP A 154 -8.22 8.51 1.68
CA ASP A 154 -7.88 8.86 3.06
C ASP A 154 -6.50 8.28 3.46
N ALA A 155 -6.00 8.69 4.61
CA ALA A 155 -4.67 8.31 5.05
C ALA A 155 -4.51 6.81 5.34
N ARG A 156 -5.59 6.10 5.73
CA ARG A 156 -5.58 4.64 5.91
C ARG A 156 -5.50 3.93 4.56
N GLU A 157 -6.25 4.41 3.58
CA GLU A 157 -6.22 3.92 2.21
C GLU A 157 -4.84 4.13 1.58
N ARG A 158 -4.21 5.30 1.77
CA ARG A 158 -2.82 5.58 1.34
C ARG A 158 -1.79 4.67 2.01
N ALA A 159 -1.99 4.32 3.28
CA ALA A 159 -1.13 3.35 3.98
C ALA A 159 -1.24 1.93 3.38
N ALA A 160 -2.44 1.53 2.98
CA ALA A 160 -2.71 0.21 2.38
C ALA A 160 -2.45 0.14 0.86
N TYR A 161 -2.24 1.29 0.21
CA TYR A 161 -2.26 1.39 -1.25
C TYR A 161 -1.28 0.48 -2.01
N PRO A 162 -0.04 0.22 -1.54
CA PRO A 162 0.84 -0.76 -2.18
C PRO A 162 0.21 -2.16 -2.33
N GLY A 163 -0.56 -2.59 -1.32
CA GLY A 163 -1.30 -3.84 -1.36
C GLY A 163 -2.45 -3.79 -2.37
N THR A 164 -3.17 -2.67 -2.43
CA THR A 164 -4.23 -2.43 -3.42
C THR A 164 -3.70 -2.49 -4.85
N LEU A 165 -2.57 -1.84 -5.14
CA LEU A 165 -1.92 -1.88 -6.45
C LEU A 165 -1.53 -3.31 -6.86
N THR A 166 -0.95 -4.06 -5.91
CA THR A 166 -0.58 -5.46 -6.15
C THR A 166 -1.80 -6.33 -6.47
N ALA A 167 -2.88 -6.18 -5.69
CA ALA A 167 -4.13 -6.90 -5.91
C ALA A 167 -4.80 -6.52 -7.24
N PHE A 168 -4.78 -5.23 -7.59
CA PHE A 168 -5.30 -4.75 -8.87
C PHE A 168 -4.53 -5.34 -10.06
N ALA A 169 -3.19 -5.28 -10.00
CA ALA A 169 -2.34 -5.82 -11.06
C ALA A 169 -2.55 -7.33 -11.25
N ALA A 170 -2.61 -8.10 -10.15
CA ALA A 170 -2.89 -9.53 -10.20
C ALA A 170 -4.30 -9.83 -10.76
N GLY A 171 -5.31 -9.07 -10.33
CA GLY A 171 -6.70 -9.25 -10.78
C GLY A 171 -6.92 -8.88 -12.25
N HIS A 172 -6.08 -8.02 -12.82
CA HIS A 172 -6.21 -7.52 -14.20
C HIS A 172 -5.03 -7.88 -15.11
N GLN A 173 -4.23 -8.87 -14.72
CA GLN A 173 -2.95 -9.18 -15.39
C GLN A 173 -3.10 -9.30 -16.92
N GLY A 174 -4.02 -10.14 -17.41
CA GLY A 174 -4.22 -10.32 -18.85
C GLY A 174 -4.73 -9.08 -19.58
N ARG A 175 -5.44 -8.17 -18.91
CA ARG A 175 -5.88 -6.89 -19.51
C ARG A 175 -4.74 -5.89 -19.57
N LEU A 176 -3.93 -5.82 -18.52
CA LEU A 176 -2.73 -4.98 -18.46
C LEU A 176 -1.71 -5.42 -19.53
N GLU A 177 -1.45 -6.72 -19.68
CA GLU A 177 -0.58 -7.26 -20.73
C GLU A 177 -1.02 -6.80 -22.12
N ARG A 178 -2.33 -6.89 -22.44
CA ARG A 178 -2.87 -6.41 -23.73
C ARG A 178 -2.73 -4.90 -23.89
N LEU A 179 -3.02 -4.13 -22.84
CA LEU A 179 -2.94 -2.68 -22.86
C LEU A 179 -1.50 -2.22 -23.15
N TYR A 180 -0.52 -2.73 -22.40
CA TYR A 180 0.88 -2.33 -22.57
C TYR A 180 1.46 -2.86 -23.89
N ALA A 181 1.06 -4.04 -24.37
CA ALA A 181 1.47 -4.52 -25.69
C ALA A 181 0.95 -3.65 -26.85
N ALA A 182 -0.25 -3.09 -26.72
CA ALA A 182 -0.87 -2.28 -27.79
C ALA A 182 -0.47 -0.80 -27.73
N TYR A 183 -0.36 -0.24 -26.53
CA TYR A 183 -0.26 1.20 -26.29
C TYR A 183 0.96 1.63 -25.45
N GLY A 184 1.73 0.68 -24.91
CA GLY A 184 2.90 0.96 -24.09
C GLY A 184 4.18 1.18 -24.91
N PRO A 185 5.31 1.38 -24.21
CA PRO A 185 6.63 1.50 -24.84
C PRO A 185 6.91 0.29 -25.75
N GLY A 186 7.27 0.55 -27.01
CA GLY A 186 7.50 -0.49 -28.03
C GLY A 186 6.24 -1.03 -28.72
N GLY A 187 5.04 -0.59 -28.33
CA GLY A 187 3.79 -0.93 -28.99
C GLY A 187 3.62 -0.26 -30.36
N PRO A 188 2.71 -0.77 -31.22
CA PRO A 188 2.48 -0.22 -32.57
C PRO A 188 1.88 1.20 -32.56
N VAL A 189 1.30 1.62 -31.42
CA VAL A 189 0.71 2.96 -31.23
C VAL A 189 1.66 3.82 -30.39
N ALA A 190 2.85 4.11 -30.92
CA ALA A 190 3.76 5.07 -30.30
C ALA A 190 3.29 6.50 -30.63
N ILE A 191 2.39 7.04 -29.80
CA ILE A 191 1.92 8.43 -29.94
C ILE A 191 2.06 9.15 -28.60
N HIS A 192 3.14 9.93 -28.47
CA HIS A 192 3.31 10.91 -27.40
C HIS A 192 2.16 11.95 -27.44
N GLY A 193 1.54 12.20 -26.29
CA GLY A 193 0.42 13.14 -26.16
C GLY A 193 -0.75 12.57 -25.36
N ARG A 194 -1.60 11.76 -25.99
CA ARG A 194 -2.81 11.19 -25.35
C ARG A 194 -2.52 9.93 -24.51
N TYR A 195 -1.49 9.17 -24.88
CA TYR A 195 -1.13 7.91 -24.22
C TYR A 195 0.06 8.04 -23.27
N THR A 196 0.47 9.27 -22.96
CA THR A 196 1.61 9.57 -22.10
C THR A 196 1.64 8.76 -20.79
N LEU A 197 0.48 8.55 -20.15
CA LEU A 197 0.40 7.76 -18.92
C LEU A 197 0.71 6.27 -19.11
N VAL A 198 0.45 5.70 -20.28
CA VAL A 198 0.74 4.28 -20.57
C VAL A 198 2.25 4.03 -20.62
N HIS A 199 3.04 5.05 -20.92
CA HIS A 199 4.51 5.00 -20.93
C HIS A 199 5.12 5.37 -19.57
N SER A 200 4.32 5.36 -18.50
CA SER A 200 4.75 5.71 -17.15
C SER A 200 4.27 4.68 -16.12
N PRO A 201 5.07 4.42 -15.07
CA PRO A 201 4.61 3.70 -13.90
C PRO A 201 3.34 4.27 -13.29
N THR A 202 3.17 5.61 -13.31
CA THR A 202 1.98 6.23 -12.71
C THR A 202 0.69 5.86 -13.43
N GLY A 203 0.76 5.49 -14.71
CA GLY A 203 -0.40 5.01 -15.46
C GLY A 203 -1.09 3.82 -14.79
N LEU A 204 -0.34 2.92 -14.16
CA LEU A 204 -0.91 1.80 -13.41
C LEU A 204 -1.73 2.28 -12.20
N ALA A 205 -1.23 3.29 -11.49
CA ALA A 205 -1.93 3.90 -10.37
C ALA A 205 -3.19 4.67 -10.82
N VAL A 206 -3.13 5.34 -11.98
CA VAL A 206 -4.31 5.99 -12.59
C VAL A 206 -5.33 4.95 -13.05
N LEU A 207 -4.92 3.83 -13.67
CA LEU A 207 -5.81 2.74 -14.08
C LEU A 207 -6.57 2.12 -12.90
N GLU A 208 -5.87 1.90 -11.80
CA GLU A 208 -6.46 1.38 -10.57
C GLU A 208 -7.54 2.33 -10.04
N ARG A 209 -7.24 3.63 -10.00
CA ARG A 209 -8.22 4.66 -9.60
C ARG A 209 -9.36 4.85 -10.58
N LEU A 210 -9.10 4.75 -11.88
CA LEU A 210 -10.13 4.78 -12.93
C LEU A 210 -11.12 3.63 -12.74
N ALA A 211 -10.64 2.43 -12.40
CA ALA A 211 -11.49 1.27 -12.16
C ALA A 211 -12.28 1.37 -10.85
N ALA A 212 -11.69 1.92 -9.79
CA ALA A 212 -12.30 1.94 -8.46
C ALA A 212 -13.17 3.19 -8.18
N ARG A 213 -12.70 4.39 -8.57
CA ARG A 213 -13.31 5.69 -8.22
C ARG A 213 -13.13 6.71 -9.36
N PRO A 214 -13.70 6.49 -10.55
CA PRO A 214 -13.47 7.35 -11.72
C PRO A 214 -13.93 8.80 -11.51
N GLY A 215 -15.03 9.02 -10.78
CA GLY A 215 -15.55 10.37 -10.50
C GLY A 215 -14.65 11.20 -9.59
N GLU A 216 -14.16 10.59 -8.51
CA GLU A 216 -13.23 11.25 -7.59
C GLU A 216 -11.88 11.51 -8.26
N LEU A 217 -11.38 10.54 -9.03
CA LEU A 217 -10.15 10.72 -9.79
C LEU A 217 -10.28 11.90 -10.76
N ARG A 218 -11.39 12.04 -11.49
CA ARG A 218 -11.59 13.20 -12.38
C ARG A 218 -11.57 14.52 -11.61
N ALA A 219 -12.24 14.58 -10.46
CA ALA A 219 -12.26 15.80 -9.64
C ALA A 219 -10.84 16.21 -9.17
N GLU A 220 -10.05 15.27 -8.65
CA GLU A 220 -8.67 15.53 -8.23
C GLU A 220 -7.74 15.83 -9.43
N TRP A 221 -7.99 15.20 -10.58
CA TRP A 221 -7.26 15.45 -11.82
C TRP A 221 -7.43 16.89 -12.30
N ASP A 222 -8.67 17.37 -12.29
CA ASP A 222 -9.01 18.74 -12.67
C ASP A 222 -8.45 19.75 -11.65
N ALA A 223 -8.50 19.43 -10.35
CA ALA A 223 -7.93 20.26 -9.28
C ALA A 223 -6.40 20.38 -9.36
N ALA A 224 -5.73 19.33 -9.83
CA ALA A 224 -4.28 19.31 -10.07
C ALA A 224 -3.87 19.96 -11.41
N GLU A 225 -4.83 20.51 -12.18
CA GLU A 225 -4.62 21.10 -13.50
C GLU A 225 -3.93 20.14 -14.50
N LEU A 226 -4.10 18.83 -14.31
CA LEU A 226 -3.50 17.83 -15.18
C LEU A 226 -4.24 17.77 -16.53
N PRO A 227 -3.54 17.53 -17.66
CA PRO A 227 -4.18 17.51 -18.97
C PRO A 227 -5.33 16.48 -19.06
N PRO A 228 -6.58 16.89 -19.38
CA PRO A 228 -7.71 15.96 -19.45
C PRO A 228 -7.52 14.85 -20.51
N ALA A 229 -6.79 15.18 -21.58
CA ALA A 229 -6.48 14.26 -22.68
C ALA A 229 -5.68 13.03 -22.23
N TRP A 230 -4.90 13.12 -21.14
CA TRP A 230 -4.16 11.97 -20.60
C TRP A 230 -5.11 10.97 -19.96
N LEU A 231 -6.04 11.45 -19.14
CA LEU A 231 -7.03 10.61 -18.48
C LEU A 231 -8.00 9.99 -19.50
N ASP A 232 -8.43 10.78 -20.50
CA ASP A 232 -9.28 10.31 -21.59
C ASP A 232 -8.58 9.27 -22.46
N GLY A 233 -7.31 9.49 -22.78
CA GLY A 233 -6.51 8.57 -23.58
C GLY A 233 -6.28 7.25 -22.87
N LEU A 234 -5.96 7.27 -21.58
CA LEU A 234 -5.79 6.08 -20.75
C LEU A 234 -7.11 5.32 -20.56
N THR A 235 -8.22 6.01 -20.36
CA THR A 235 -9.56 5.41 -20.27
C THR A 235 -9.90 4.66 -21.56
N ARG A 236 -9.68 5.29 -22.72
CA ARG A 236 -9.91 4.63 -24.02
C ARG A 236 -9.03 3.41 -24.23
N ALA A 237 -7.74 3.47 -23.84
CA ALA A 237 -6.83 2.34 -23.94
C ALA A 237 -7.27 1.18 -23.03
N TRP A 238 -7.72 1.51 -21.81
CA TRP A 238 -8.26 0.55 -20.86
C TRP A 238 -9.49 -0.16 -21.43
N ASP A 239 -10.48 0.58 -21.92
CA ASP A 239 -11.74 0.03 -22.44
C ASP A 239 -11.53 -0.78 -23.72
N ALA A 240 -10.57 -0.40 -24.57
CA ALA A 240 -10.23 -1.18 -25.77
C ALA A 240 -9.59 -2.54 -25.46
N GLY A 241 -8.99 -2.71 -24.28
CA GLY A 241 -8.40 -3.97 -23.82
C GLY A 241 -9.38 -4.90 -23.07
N ALA A 242 -10.61 -4.46 -22.82
CA ALA A 242 -11.64 -5.21 -22.08
C ALA A 242 -12.06 -6.50 -22.78
#